data_AF-A0A2R6JE62-F1
#
_entry.id   AF-A0A2R6JE62-F1
#
_cell.length_a   1.000
_cell.length_b   1.000
_cell.length_c   1.000
_cell.angle_alpha   90.00
_cell.angle_beta   90.00
_cell.angle_gamma   90.00
#
_symmetry.space_group_name_H-M   'P 1'
#
loop_
_entity.id
_entity.type
_entity.pdbx_description
1 polymer ?
#
loop_
_entity_poly.entity_id
_entity_poly.type
_entity_poly.pdbx_seq_one_letter_code
_entity_poly.pdbx_strand_id
1 'polypeptide(L)' 'REVAEDAVQVHGGYGYTTDFPPQRFYRDAKLMEIGEGTSEIQHVVLGRELGL' A
#
# COMPACT_ATOMS: atom_id res chain seq x y z
N ARG A 1 -2.51 -2.11 0.56
CA ARG A 1 -1.18 -2.74 0.75
C ARG A 1 -1.31 -4.23 1.07
N GLU A 2 -2.08 -4.60 2.10
CA GLU A 2 -2.24 -5.98 2.62
C GLU A 2 -2.35 -7.07 1.55
N VAL A 3 -3.31 -6.98 0.62
CA VAL A 3 -3.48 -7.98 -0.44
C VAL A 3 -2.23 -8.18 -1.32
N ALA A 4 -1.49 -7.11 -1.61
CA ALA A 4 -0.28 -7.20 -2.42
C ALA A 4 0.90 -7.79 -1.62
N GLU A 5 0.95 -7.54 -0.32
CA GLU A 5 1.91 -8.11 0.61
C GLU A 5 1.69 -9.62 0.78
N ASP A 6 0.42 -10.04 0.97
CA ASP A 6 0.03 -11.45 1.02
C ASP A 6 0.37 -12.17 -0.29
N ALA A 7 0.13 -11.52 -1.44
CA ALA A 7 0.48 -12.08 -2.73
C ALA A 7 1.99 -12.33 -2.88
N VAL A 8 2.84 -11.43 -2.39
CA VAL A 8 4.30 -11.66 -2.34
C VAL A 8 4.61 -12.84 -1.42
N GLN A 9 4.00 -12.89 -0.22
CA GLN A 9 4.27 -13.92 0.79
C GLN A 9 3.87 -15.33 0.32
N VAL A 10 2.73 -15.48 -0.36
CA VAL A 10 2.26 -16.77 -0.92
C VAL A 10 3.23 -17.32 -1.98
N HIS A 11 3.81 -16.43 -2.81
CA HIS A 11 4.76 -16.82 -3.86
C HIS A 11 6.21 -16.92 -3.35
N GLY A 12 6.45 -16.65 -2.07
CA GLY A 12 7.77 -16.69 -1.44
C GLY A 12 8.80 -15.83 -2.16
N GLY A 13 10.03 -16.31 -2.26
CA GLY A 13 11.12 -15.57 -2.93
C GLY A 13 10.81 -15.20 -4.39
N TYR A 14 10.01 -16.01 -5.09
CA TYR A 14 9.60 -15.74 -6.46
C TYR A 14 8.59 -14.59 -6.56
N GLY A 15 7.78 -14.36 -5.52
CA GLY A 15 6.91 -13.19 -5.40
C GLY A 15 7.67 -11.87 -5.32
N TYR A 16 8.96 -11.92 -4.97
CA TYR A 16 9.83 -10.76 -4.80
C TYR A 16 10.72 -10.48 -6.03
N THR A 17 10.76 -11.38 -7.02
CA THR A 17 11.55 -11.16 -8.25
C THR A 17 10.79 -10.28 -9.24
N THR A 18 11.53 -9.66 -10.17
CA THR A 18 10.93 -8.85 -11.23
C THR A 18 10.22 -9.67 -12.30
N ASP A 19 10.43 -10.99 -12.32
CA ASP A 19 9.84 -11.92 -13.28
C ASP A 19 8.36 -12.21 -12.98
N PHE A 20 7.88 -11.82 -11.79
CA PHE A 20 6.51 -12.04 -11.37
C PHE A 20 5.83 -10.75 -10.87
N PRO A 21 4.53 -10.50 -11.18
CA PRO A 21 3.87 -9.22 -10.88
C PRO A 21 3.72 -8.77 -9.41
N PRO A 22 3.60 -9.65 -8.38
CA PRO A 22 3.26 -9.24 -7.01
C PRO A 22 4.13 -8.13 -6.42
N GLN A 23 5.45 -8.17 -6.59
CA GLN A 23 6.34 -7.11 -6.09
C GLN A 23 6.03 -5.73 -6.68
N ARG A 24 5.53 -5.65 -7.93
CA ARG A 24 5.14 -4.37 -8.53
C ARG A 24 3.93 -3.80 -7.79
N PHE A 25 2.91 -4.63 -7.59
CA PHE A 25 1.70 -4.22 -6.86
C PHE A 25 2.01 -3.83 -5.41
N TYR A 26 2.96 -4.52 -4.76
CA TYR A 26 3.41 -4.14 -3.42
C TYR A 26 4.04 -2.74 -3.41
N ARG A 27 4.93 -2.44 -4.36
CA ARG A 27 5.56 -1.11 -4.50
C ARG A 27 4.53 -0.02 -4.82
N ASP A 28 3.63 -0.27 -5.76
CA ASP A 28 2.58 0.66 -6.15
C ASP A 28 1.63 0.96 -4.97
N ALA A 29 1.23 -0.08 -4.24
CA ALA A 29 0.37 0.07 -3.06
C ALA A 29 1.05 0.87 -1.95
N LYS A 30 2.38 0.79 -1.80
CA LYS A 30 3.12 1.60 -0.83
C LYS A 30 3.17 3.08 -1.25
N LEU A 31 3.28 3.37 -2.55
CA LEU A 31 3.26 4.74 -3.06
C LEU A 31 1.92 5.44 -2.79
N MET A 32 0.81 4.70 -2.86
CA MET A 32 -0.53 5.22 -2.55
C MET A 32 -0.69 5.70 -1.11
N GLU A 33 0.17 5.28 -0.17
CA GLU A 33 0.13 5.80 1.22
C GLU A 33 0.65 7.23 1.34
N ILE A 34 1.30 7.75 0.28
CA ILE A 34 1.92 9.08 0.22
C ILE A 34 1.23 9.97 -0.81
N GLY A 35 0.85 9.40 -1.96
CA GLY A 35 0.23 10.12 -3.07
C GLY A 35 -1.08 10.81 -2.66
N GLU A 36 -1.30 12.01 -3.20
CA GLU A 36 -2.51 12.84 -2.96
C GLU A 36 -2.79 13.17 -1.49
N GLY A 37 -1.79 13.03 -0.62
CA GLY A 37 -1.86 13.29 0.81
C GLY A 37 -1.58 12.02 1.59
N THR A 38 -0.67 12.10 2.57
CA THR A 38 -0.29 10.93 3.36
C THR A 38 -1.46 10.39 4.16
N SER A 39 -1.38 9.13 4.56
CA SER A 39 -2.42 8.49 5.39
C SER A 39 -2.74 9.28 6.66
N GLU A 40 -1.74 9.90 7.29
CA GLU A 40 -1.91 10.76 8.47
C GLU A 40 -2.66 12.06 8.14
N ILE A 41 -2.36 12.68 6.99
CA ILE A 41 -3.08 13.89 6.55
C ILE A 41 -4.54 13.55 6.26
N GLN A 42 -4.80 12.41 5.61
CA GLN A 42 -6.17 11.93 5.40
C GLN A 42 -6.92 11.74 6.73
N HIS A 43 -6.27 11.16 7.75
CA HIS A 43 -6.87 11.04 9.09
C HIS A 43 -7.16 12.40 9.74
N VAL A 44 -6.28 13.40 9.58
CA VAL A 44 -6.52 14.76 10.08
C VAL A 44 -7.72 15.40 9.39
N VAL A 45 -7.84 15.25 8.07
CA VAL A 45 -8.99 15.77 7.29
C VAL A 45 -10.28 15.11 7.77
N LEU A 46 -10.32 13.78 7.86
CA LEU A 46 -11.46 13.03 8.36
C LEU A 46 -11.84 13.43 9.79
N GLY A 47 -10.85 13.61 10.68
CA GLY A 47 -11.10 14.08 12.05
C GLY A 47 -11.82 15.43 12.07
N ARG A 48 -11.37 16.39 11.26
CA ARG A 48 -12.01 17.70 11.11
C ARG A 48 -13.44 17.60 10.55
N GLU A 49 -13.66 16.75 9.55
CA GLU A 49 -14.99 16.53 8.96
C GLU A 49 -15.98 15.88 9.96
N LEU A 50 -15.47 15.06 10.87
CA LEU A 50 -16.25 14.45 11.96
C LEU A 50 -16.42 15.36 13.20
N GLY A 51 -15.77 16.54 13.23
CA GLY A 51 -15.82 17.46 14.36
C GLY A 51 -14.99 17.04 15.58
N LEU A 52 -13.96 16.22 15.38
CA LEU A 52 -12.97 15.81 16.39
C LEU A 52 -11.82 16.80 16.54
#